data_AF-A0AAN0NFD5-F1
#
_entry.id   AF-A0AAN0NFD5-F1
#
_cell.length_a   1.000
_cell.length_b   1.000
_cell.length_c   1.000
_cell.angle_alpha   90.00
_cell.angle_beta   90.00
_cell.angle_gamma   90.00
#
_symmetry.space_group_name_H-M   'P 1'
#
loop_
_entity.id
_entity.type
_entity.pdbx_description
1 polymer ?
#
loop_
_entity_poly.entity_id
_entity_poly.type
_entity_poly.pdbx_seq_one_letter_code
_entity_poly.pdbx_strand_id
1 'polypeptide(L)' 'MPPFNVVDGLGNNVANQIVRAREAREFISKKDLMSRGGISATTVKKLDELGVTDHLQETNQMSLF' A
#
# COMPACT_ATOMS: atom_id res chain seq x y z
N MET A 1 14.90 -27.59 -12.40
CA MET A 1 13.79 -26.83 -11.76
C MET A 1 14.40 -25.57 -11.18
N PRO A 2 14.16 -24.38 -11.75
CA PRO A 2 14.74 -23.16 -11.21
C PRO A 2 14.02 -22.81 -9.91
N PRO A 3 14.71 -22.20 -8.93
CA PRO A 3 14.04 -21.74 -7.72
C PRO A 3 13.05 -20.67 -8.15
N PHE A 4 11.79 -20.84 -7.76
CA PHE A 4 10.83 -19.76 -7.72
C PHE A 4 11.39 -18.72 -6.76
N ASN A 5 12.18 -17.80 -7.29
CA ASN A 5 12.50 -16.56 -6.64
C ASN A 5 11.17 -15.81 -6.54
N VAL A 6 10.51 -16.03 -5.41
CA VAL A 6 9.16 -15.60 -5.10
C VAL A 6 9.15 -14.08 -5.18
N VAL A 7 8.71 -13.53 -6.31
CA VAL A 7 8.34 -12.12 -6.47
C VAL A 7 9.42 -11.18 -5.92
N ASP A 8 10.56 -11.17 -6.60
CA ASP A 8 11.63 -10.18 -6.44
C ASP A 8 11.00 -8.77 -6.47
N GLY A 9 11.05 -8.04 -5.36
CA GLY A 9 10.71 -6.60 -5.31
C GLY A 9 9.55 -6.19 -4.40
N LEU A 10 8.72 -7.10 -3.89
CA LEU A 10 7.78 -6.80 -2.80
C LEU A 10 8.52 -6.99 -1.47
N GLY A 11 9.54 -6.15 -1.27
CA GLY A 11 10.50 -6.26 -0.17
C GLY A 11 9.77 -6.46 1.14
N ASN A 12 10.17 -7.48 1.91
CA ASN A 12 9.65 -7.76 3.24
C ASN A 12 9.58 -6.48 4.11
N ASN A 13 10.51 -5.55 3.87
CA ASN A 13 10.53 -4.21 4.43
C ASN A 13 9.24 -3.38 4.19
N VAL A 14 8.70 -3.39 2.97
CA VAL A 14 7.46 -2.71 2.59
C VAL A 14 6.25 -3.29 3.33
N ALA A 15 6.14 -4.62 3.37
CA ALA A 15 5.07 -5.28 4.11
C ALA A 15 5.13 -4.90 5.61
N ASN A 16 6.33 -4.91 6.19
CA ASN A 16 6.55 -4.55 7.58
C ASN A 16 6.26 -3.05 7.85
N GLN A 17 6.59 -2.17 6.91
CA GLN A 17 6.25 -0.74 6.97
C GLN A 17 4.73 -0.52 6.93
N ILE A 18 4.00 -1.20 6.05
CA ILE A 18 2.53 -1.10 5.98
C ILE A 18 1.91 -1.55 7.31
N VAL A 19 2.36 -2.66 7.88
CA VAL A 19 1.86 -3.18 9.16
C VAL A 19 2.12 -2.17 10.29
N ARG A 20 3.36 -1.68 10.40
CA ARG A 20 3.72 -0.66 11.41
C ARG A 20 2.95 0.64 11.24
N ALA A 21 2.79 1.11 10.00
CA ALA A 21 2.03 2.32 9.73
C ALA A 21 0.55 2.14 10.07
N ARG A 22 -0.03 0.97 9.78
CA ARG A 22 -1.39 0.62 10.19
C ARG A 22 -1.56 0.59 11.71
N GLU A 23 -0.60 0.00 12.43
CA GLU A 23 -0.61 -0.01 13.90
C GLU A 23 -0.52 1.39 14.51
N ALA A 24 0.24 2.29 13.88
CA ALA A 24 0.36 3.67 14.36
C ALA A 24 -0.91 4.49 14.11
N ARG A 25 -1.50 4.38 12.90
CA ARG A 25 -2.83 4.91 12.58
C ARG A 25 -3.36 4.29 11.29
N GLU A 26 -4.67 4.17 11.19
CA GLU A 26 -5.33 3.72 9.97
C GLU A 26 -4.99 4.62 8.77
N PHE A 27 -4.89 3.99 7.60
CA PHE A 27 -4.70 4.71 6.36
C PHE A 27 -6.00 5.39 5.98
N ILE A 28 -5.92 6.67 5.60
CA ILE A 28 -7.10 7.47 5.23
C ILE A 28 -7.26 7.52 3.70
N SER A 29 -6.16 7.27 2.97
CA SER A 29 -6.16 7.30 1.50
C SER A 29 -5.05 6.42 0.92
N LYS A 30 -5.18 6.06 -0.37
CA LYS A 30 -4.14 5.36 -1.13
C LYS A 30 -2.82 6.14 -1.14
N LYS A 31 -2.90 7.49 -1.16
CA LYS A 31 -1.73 8.39 -1.04
C LYS A 31 -1.05 8.33 0.34
N ASP A 32 -1.82 8.21 1.42
CA ASP A 32 -1.27 8.04 2.78
C ASP A 32 -0.53 6.69 2.88
N LEU A 33 -1.12 5.65 2.30
CA LEU A 33 -0.53 4.31 2.24
C LEU A 33 0.75 4.26 1.40
N MET A 34 0.82 4.98 0.27
CA MET A 34 2.06 5.13 -0.50
C MET A 34 3.15 5.84 0.30
N SER A 35 2.81 6.98 0.90
CA SER A 35 3.77 7.85 1.59
C SER A 35 4.32 7.19 2.86
N ARG A 36 3.44 6.55 3.65
CA ARG A 36 3.80 5.94 4.95
C ARG A 36 4.22 4.47 4.83
N GLY A 37 3.64 3.73 3.90
CA GLY A 37 4.02 2.35 3.61
C GLY A 37 5.28 2.22 2.76
N GLY A 38 5.78 3.34 2.21
CA GLY A 38 6.98 3.37 1.38
C GLY A 38 6.84 2.53 0.12
N ILE A 39 5.62 2.45 -0.44
CA ILE A 39 5.32 1.58 -1.57
C ILE A 39 5.18 2.34 -2.88
N SER A 40 5.67 1.74 -3.96
CA SER A 40 5.55 2.31 -5.30
C SER A 40 4.11 2.18 -5.83
N ALA A 41 3.75 3.06 -6.77
CA ALA A 41 2.44 3.06 -7.42
C ALA A 41 2.06 1.70 -8.05
N THR A 42 3.04 0.94 -8.55
CA THR A 42 2.82 -0.43 -9.08
C THR A 42 2.34 -1.40 -8.01
N THR A 43 2.86 -1.28 -6.79
CA THR A 43 2.47 -2.12 -5.64
C THR A 43 1.07 -1.73 -5.15
N VAL A 44 0.77 -0.44 -5.12
CA VAL A 44 -0.57 0.07 -4.78
C VAL A 44 -1.60 -0.44 -5.78
N LYS A 45 -1.30 -0.37 -7.09
CA LYS A 45 -2.20 -0.92 -8.12
C LYS A 45 -2.47 -2.41 -7.91
N LYS A 46 -1.45 -3.21 -7.58
CA LYS A 46 -1.66 -4.62 -7.24
C LYS A 46 -2.54 -4.81 -6.00
N LEU A 47 -2.34 -4.00 -4.95
CA LEU A 47 -3.17 -4.03 -3.75
C LEU A 47 -4.61 -3.58 -4.03
N ASP A 48 -4.78 -2.66 -4.97
CA ASP A 48 -6.06 -2.15 -5.46
C ASP A 48 -6.82 -3.21 -6.26
N GLU A 49 -6.12 -3.88 -7.20
CA GLU A 49 -6.65 -5.01 -7.96
C GLU A 49 -7.04 -6.20 -7.07
N LEU A 50 -6.36 -6.35 -5.92
CA LEU A 50 -6.70 -7.35 -4.89
C LEU A 50 -7.83 -6.90 -3.95
N GLY A 51 -8.35 -5.68 -4.09
CA GLY A 51 -9.39 -5.12 -3.23
C GLY A 51 -8.93 -4.73 -1.82
N VAL A 52 -7.62 -4.76 -1.56
CA VAL A 52 -7.04 -4.44 -0.23
C VAL A 52 -7.15 -2.95 0.06
N THR A 53 -7.06 -2.09 -0.96
CA THR A 53 -7.16 -0.62 -0.82
C THR A 53 -8.44 -0.04 -1.40
N ASP A 54 -9.43 -0.88 -1.73
CA ASP A 54 -10.72 -0.46 -2.31
C ASP A 54 -11.54 0.39 -1.32
N HIS A 55 -11.43 0.08 -0.02
CA HIS A 55 -12.02 0.87 1.05
C HIS A 55 -11.32 2.22 1.31
N LEU A 56 -10.19 2.49 0.64
CA LEU A 56 -9.43 3.73 0.80
C LEU A 56 -9.71 4.69 -0.34
N GLN A 57 -9.94 5.95 0.03
CA GLN A 57 -10.10 7.07 -0.90
C GLN A 57 -8.82 7.23 -1.74
N GLU A 58 -8.92 7.54 -3.04
CA GLU A 58 -7.72 7.75 -3.88
C GLU A 58 -6.85 8.90 -3.35
N THR A 59 -7.51 9.94 -2.85
CA THR A 59 -6.88 11.11 -2.24
C THR A 59 -7.75 11.59 -1.08
N ASN A 60 -7.15 12.23 -0.08
CA ASN A 60 -7.90 13.03 0.91
C ASN A 60 -8.55 14.20 0.14
N GLN A 61 -9.68 13.95 -0.51
CA GLN A 61 -10.45 15.01 -1.12
C GLN A 61 -11.11 15.74 0.05
N MET A 62 -10.43 16.79 0.52
CA MET A 62 -11.10 17.84 1.26
C MET A 62 -12.14 18.42 0.31
N SER A 63 -13.35 17.88 0.36
CA SER A 63 -14.54 18.55 -0.14
C SER A 63 -14.78 19.75 0.79
N LEU A 64 -14.03 20.83 0.54
CA LEU A 64 -14.45 22.14 0.99
C LEU A 64 -15.22 22.73 -0.19
N PHE A 65 -16.52 22.90 0.06
CA PHE A 65 -17.55 23.51 -0.77
C PHE A 65 -17.06 24.60 -1.73
#